data_AF-A0A1I7UNP8-F1
#
_entry.id   AF-A0A1I7UNP8-F1
#
_cell.length_a   1.000
_cell.length_b   1.000
_cell.length_c   1.000
_cell.angle_alpha   90.00
_cell.angle_beta   90.00
_cell.angle_gamma   90.00
#
_symmetry.space_group_name_H-M   'P 1'
#
loop_
_entity.id
_entity.type
_entity.pdbx_description
1 polymer ?
#
loop_
_entity_poly.entity_id
_entity_poly.type
_entity_poly.pdbx_seq_one_letter_code
_entity_poly.pdbx_strand_id
1 'polypeptide(L)'
;MFDDDFIFDTFVSKDVVLVIPGFRLGIFSHFVVEDQSIAPTNVAFYDILKALEFVKSEIYNFGGDKLKMTILGHSYGGTITAMLTFSTRLNYDLRIQRQIEDAGYPNYGRAVLREPLFQNVKVSEFMNSPKKIPILTGCTNLEFDHEPEYIPLASVFGFENEKECEEKYRNDLKTGRFDRGNHTDKTQAIVIPTKMRVDKNLENGIPAYLYEYTYPKHGKHGNDLYYLMGIHPFEEDENEIHLKQIYRNMIINFVKNGNPGDGFEISDIEKSKYYNVYWNETSGERPKMKEEFEKMINDYWLKEMMEYDRNITQMKQNKSIREMRYSPLNVDSYSPYQPSYIVSSFLLLLLVFFAGYFIGKCYIRNDRVLYLRLDGNNYENFKNQIL
;
A
#
# COMPACT_ATOMS: atom_id res chain seq x y z
N MET A 1 17.36 14.88 -15.22
CA MET A 1 17.97 15.42 -13.98
C MET A 1 17.03 16.49 -13.46
N PHE A 2 17.03 16.77 -12.17
CA PHE A 2 16.27 17.92 -11.65
C PHE A 2 17.00 19.22 -12.03
N ASP A 3 16.29 20.34 -11.92
CA ASP A 3 16.89 21.65 -12.02
C ASP A 3 17.48 22.00 -10.64
N ASP A 4 18.80 22.08 -10.54
CA ASP A 4 19.50 22.21 -9.25
C ASP A 4 19.20 23.57 -8.58
N ASP A 5 19.03 24.64 -9.36
CA ASP A 5 18.62 25.96 -8.84
C ASP A 5 17.18 25.92 -8.33
N PHE A 6 16.25 25.27 -9.05
CA PHE A 6 14.86 25.09 -8.61
C PHE A 6 14.77 24.31 -7.29
N ILE A 7 15.56 23.24 -7.14
CA ILE A 7 15.62 22.42 -5.92
C ILE A 7 16.28 23.21 -4.77
N PHE A 8 17.34 23.98 -5.05
CA PHE A 8 17.96 24.88 -4.08
C PHE A 8 16.95 25.91 -3.56
N ASP A 9 16.26 26.62 -4.46
CA ASP A 9 15.27 27.64 -4.10
C ASP A 9 14.09 27.07 -3.32
N THR A 10 13.64 25.85 -3.67
CA THR A 10 12.46 25.25 -3.05
C THR A 10 12.74 24.68 -1.67
N PHE A 11 13.88 24.02 -1.47
CA PHE A 11 14.19 23.29 -0.22
C PHE A 11 15.36 23.89 0.54
N VAL A 12 16.53 24.01 -0.09
CA VAL A 12 17.79 24.36 0.59
C VAL A 12 17.77 25.79 1.11
N SER A 13 17.23 26.74 0.33
CA SER A 13 17.01 28.13 0.74
C SER A 13 16.02 28.30 1.90
N LYS A 14 15.32 27.22 2.27
CA LYS A 14 14.29 27.16 3.32
C LYS A 14 14.71 26.31 4.52
N ASP A 15 16.00 26.02 4.69
CA ASP A 15 16.55 25.13 5.72
C ASP A 15 16.03 23.67 5.64
N VAL A 16 15.68 23.17 4.45
CA VAL A 16 15.23 21.78 4.25
C VAL A 16 16.22 21.01 3.40
N VAL A 17 16.75 19.92 3.95
CA VAL A 17 17.60 18.97 3.21
C VAL A 17 16.71 17.97 2.46
N LEU A 18 16.63 18.10 1.13
CA LEU A 18 15.95 17.12 0.28
C LEU A 18 16.82 15.87 0.10
N VAL A 19 16.22 14.69 0.21
CA VAL A 19 16.86 13.42 -0.17
C VAL A 19 15.94 12.64 -1.09
N ILE A 20 16.46 12.21 -2.24
CA ILE A 20 15.73 11.44 -3.25
C ILE A 20 16.37 10.04 -3.33
N PRO A 21 15.86 9.04 -2.58
CA PRO A 21 16.45 7.70 -2.55
C PRO A 21 16.08 6.91 -3.80
N GLY A 22 17.07 6.25 -4.40
CA GLY A 22 16.85 5.25 -5.44
C GLY A 22 16.33 3.93 -4.85
N PHE A 23 15.30 3.36 -5.47
CA PHE A 23 14.78 2.02 -5.17
C PHE A 23 14.44 1.29 -6.47
N ARG A 24 14.35 -0.04 -6.44
CA ARG A 24 14.02 -0.84 -7.65
C ARG A 24 12.65 -0.49 -8.21
N LEU A 25 12.48 -0.70 -9.52
CA LEU A 25 11.21 -0.49 -10.25
C LEU A 25 10.85 -1.69 -11.14
N GLY A 26 9.60 -1.72 -11.62
CA GLY A 26 9.08 -2.76 -12.52
C GLY A 26 9.09 -4.16 -11.90
N ILE A 27 9.46 -5.17 -12.70
CA ILE A 27 9.54 -6.56 -12.20
C ILE A 27 10.52 -6.69 -11.02
N PHE A 28 11.61 -5.93 -11.00
CA PHE A 28 12.61 -6.02 -9.93
C PHE A 28 12.15 -5.46 -8.58
N SER A 29 11.00 -4.76 -8.53
CA SER A 29 10.47 -4.17 -7.30
C SER A 29 9.35 -4.96 -6.65
N HIS A 30 8.44 -5.52 -7.45
CA HIS A 30 7.20 -6.15 -6.96
C HIS A 30 6.91 -7.52 -7.57
N PHE A 31 7.94 -8.23 -8.07
CA PHE A 31 7.75 -9.65 -8.37
C PHE A 31 7.40 -10.45 -7.11
N VAL A 32 6.59 -11.48 -7.31
CA VAL A 32 6.15 -12.43 -6.29
C VAL A 32 6.55 -13.82 -6.76
N VAL A 33 7.30 -14.54 -5.93
CA VAL A 33 7.61 -15.96 -6.10
C VAL A 33 6.90 -16.76 -5.01
N GLU A 34 6.41 -17.95 -5.38
CA GLU A 34 5.66 -18.83 -4.49
C GLU A 34 6.49 -19.27 -3.28
N ASP A 35 7.78 -19.56 -3.53
CA ASP A 35 8.81 -19.84 -2.53
C ASP A 35 9.58 -18.56 -2.18
N GLN A 36 9.33 -18.05 -0.98
CA GLN A 36 9.97 -16.84 -0.46
C GLN A 36 11.44 -17.04 -0.03
N SER A 37 11.96 -18.27 -0.03
CA SER A 37 13.41 -18.51 0.15
C SER A 37 14.23 -18.18 -1.11
N ILE A 38 13.59 -18.19 -2.29
CA ILE A 38 14.21 -17.78 -3.57
C ILE A 38 14.34 -16.26 -3.64
N ALA A 39 13.29 -15.53 -3.25
CA ALA A 39 13.31 -14.07 -3.11
C ALA A 39 12.15 -13.56 -2.25
N PRO A 40 12.35 -12.47 -1.47
CA PRO A 40 11.26 -11.75 -0.84
C PRO A 40 10.32 -11.13 -1.87
N THR A 41 9.03 -11.02 -1.55
CA THR A 41 8.12 -10.12 -2.25
C THR A 41 8.47 -8.64 -1.99
N ASN A 42 7.99 -7.74 -2.85
CA ASN A 42 7.95 -6.29 -2.60
C ASN A 42 9.33 -5.67 -2.29
N VAL A 43 10.39 -6.11 -2.98
CA VAL A 43 11.79 -5.79 -2.64
C VAL A 43 12.13 -4.30 -2.63
N ALA A 44 11.37 -3.45 -3.35
CA ALA A 44 11.51 -2.00 -3.25
C ALA A 44 11.26 -1.45 -1.84
N PHE A 45 10.38 -2.05 -1.04
CA PHE A 45 10.20 -1.62 0.35
C PHE A 45 11.44 -1.88 1.22
N TYR A 46 12.22 -2.92 0.90
CA TYR A 46 13.50 -3.16 1.57
C TYR A 46 14.56 -2.13 1.14
N ASP A 47 14.60 -1.74 -0.15
CA ASP A 47 15.46 -0.65 -0.64
C ASP A 47 15.13 0.67 0.08
N ILE A 48 13.84 1.02 0.14
CA ILE A 48 13.34 2.25 0.80
C ILE A 48 13.66 2.22 2.31
N LEU A 49 13.50 1.07 2.98
CA LEU A 49 13.88 0.93 4.38
C LEU A 49 15.39 1.09 4.60
N LYS A 50 16.24 0.56 3.70
CA LYS A 50 17.69 0.78 3.78
C LYS A 50 18.11 2.21 3.47
N ALA A 51 17.43 2.88 2.55
CA ALA A 51 17.61 4.31 2.35
C ALA A 51 17.22 5.13 3.59
N LEU A 52 16.09 4.79 4.25
CA LEU A 52 15.67 5.46 5.48
C LEU A 52 16.61 5.17 6.67
N GLU A 53 17.15 3.96 6.79
CA GLU A 53 18.22 3.63 7.75
C GLU A 53 19.48 4.49 7.51
N PHE A 54 19.95 4.56 6.27
CA PHE A 54 21.14 5.33 5.89
C PHE A 54 20.96 6.85 6.09
N VAL A 55 19.82 7.41 5.67
CA VAL A 55 19.50 8.82 5.94
C VAL A 55 19.47 9.07 7.45
N LYS A 56 18.91 8.14 8.25
CA LYS A 56 18.86 8.31 9.71
C LYS A 56 20.24 8.22 10.41
N SER A 57 21.25 7.58 9.80
CA SER A 57 22.63 7.66 10.29
C SER A 57 23.35 8.92 9.80
N GLU A 58 23.24 9.24 8.51
CA GLU A 58 24.11 10.24 7.86
C GLU A 58 23.56 11.67 7.79
N ILE A 59 22.24 11.91 7.84
CA ILE A 59 21.66 13.23 7.49
C ILE A 59 22.19 14.40 8.33
N TYR A 60 22.66 14.12 9.55
CA TYR A 60 23.33 15.10 10.42
C TYR A 60 24.64 15.63 9.81
N ASN A 61 25.39 14.80 9.09
CA ASN A 61 26.61 15.19 8.38
C ASN A 61 26.32 16.15 7.19
N PHE A 62 25.05 16.22 6.77
CA PHE A 62 24.53 17.14 5.75
C PHE A 62 23.66 18.27 6.35
N GLY A 63 23.71 18.45 7.68
CA GLY A 63 23.01 19.54 8.39
C GLY A 63 21.54 19.28 8.73
N GLY A 64 20.97 18.13 8.39
CA GLY A 64 19.57 17.80 8.67
C GLY A 64 19.34 17.08 10.02
N ASP A 65 18.11 17.18 10.53
CA ASP A 65 17.70 16.59 11.81
C ASP A 65 17.03 15.21 11.63
N LYS A 66 17.70 14.15 12.09
CA LYS A 66 17.20 12.75 12.05
C LYS A 66 15.98 12.47 12.96
N LEU A 67 15.52 13.46 13.73
CA LEU A 67 14.26 13.43 14.47
C LEU A 67 13.12 14.17 13.74
N LYS A 68 13.42 14.94 12.70
CA LYS A 68 12.45 15.70 11.87
C LYS A 68 12.49 15.23 10.41
N MET A 69 12.29 13.93 10.22
CA MET A 69 12.22 13.32 8.89
C MET A 69 10.76 13.20 8.42
N THR A 70 10.42 13.93 7.36
CA THR A 70 9.14 13.78 6.65
C THR A 70 9.34 12.95 5.40
N ILE A 71 8.50 11.93 5.20
CA ILE A 71 8.46 11.17 3.94
C ILE A 71 7.41 11.81 3.04
N LEU A 72 7.83 12.23 1.85
CA LEU A 72 6.96 12.78 0.81
C LEU A 72 6.98 11.84 -0.39
N GLY A 73 5.83 11.69 -1.04
CA GLY A 73 5.71 10.96 -2.30
C GLY A 73 4.44 11.36 -3.04
N HIS A 74 4.55 11.40 -4.37
CA HIS A 74 3.45 11.69 -5.30
C HIS A 74 3.12 10.43 -6.10
N SER A 75 1.89 10.32 -6.60
CA SER A 75 1.44 9.18 -7.41
C SER A 75 1.75 7.84 -6.72
N TYR A 76 2.45 6.93 -7.39
CA TYR A 76 2.94 5.68 -6.81
C TYR A 76 3.83 5.85 -5.57
N GLY A 77 4.62 6.92 -5.48
CA GLY A 77 5.36 7.29 -4.27
C GLY A 77 4.45 7.74 -3.13
N GLY A 78 3.29 8.31 -3.44
CA GLY A 78 2.23 8.61 -2.48
C GLY A 78 1.59 7.33 -1.93
N THR A 79 1.35 6.33 -2.79
CA THR A 79 0.92 4.98 -2.38
C THR A 79 1.94 4.31 -1.47
N ILE A 80 3.24 4.38 -1.80
CA ILE A 80 4.33 3.91 -0.92
C ILE A 80 4.30 4.63 0.43
N THR A 81 4.16 5.96 0.44
CA THR A 81 4.11 6.76 1.67
C THR A 81 2.90 6.38 2.53
N ALA A 82 1.74 6.17 1.92
CA ALA A 82 0.55 5.65 2.59
C ALA A 82 0.78 4.25 3.19
N MET A 83 1.39 3.33 2.44
CA MET A 83 1.74 1.99 2.95
C MET A 83 2.70 2.07 4.15
N LEU A 84 3.67 2.99 4.12
CA LEU A 84 4.57 3.26 5.25
C LEU A 84 3.85 3.89 6.45
N THR A 85 2.82 4.71 6.26
CA THR A 85 2.01 5.31 7.35
C THR A 85 1.07 4.31 8.02
N PHE A 86 0.36 3.50 7.24
CA PHE A 86 -0.66 2.58 7.76
C PHE A 86 -0.16 1.19 8.14
N SER A 87 0.99 0.73 7.61
CA SER A 87 1.49 -0.60 8.00
C SER A 87 2.11 -0.61 9.40
N THR A 88 1.41 -1.26 10.33
CA THR A 88 1.92 -1.67 11.65
C THR A 88 2.95 -2.81 11.60
N ARG A 89 3.21 -3.40 10.42
CA ARG A 89 4.39 -4.25 10.14
C ARG A 89 5.19 -3.69 8.97
N LEU A 90 6.14 -2.81 9.26
CA LEU A 90 7.38 -2.82 8.48
C LEU A 90 8.04 -4.17 8.79
N ASN A 91 8.35 -4.97 7.77
CA ASN A 91 8.62 -6.37 8.03
C ASN A 91 9.94 -6.55 8.83
N TYR A 92 9.83 -7.10 10.05
CA TYR A 92 10.98 -7.26 10.96
C TYR A 92 11.99 -8.31 10.44
N ASP A 93 11.61 -9.05 9.39
CA ASP A 93 12.35 -10.10 8.69
C ASP A 93 13.59 -9.61 7.92
N LEU A 94 13.94 -8.32 8.03
CA LEU A 94 15.30 -7.81 7.73
C LEU A 94 16.42 -8.57 8.47
N ARG A 95 16.08 -9.35 9.51
CA ARG A 95 16.96 -10.37 10.11
C ARG A 95 16.88 -11.73 9.41
N ILE A 96 15.67 -12.21 9.09
CA ILE A 96 15.44 -13.56 8.53
C ILE A 96 16.08 -13.71 7.16
N GLN A 97 15.90 -12.73 6.25
CA GLN A 97 16.54 -12.83 4.93
C GLN A 97 18.07 -12.88 5.05
N ARG A 98 18.66 -12.06 5.93
CA ARG A 98 20.11 -12.05 6.14
C ARG A 98 20.62 -13.37 6.72
N GLN A 99 19.84 -13.98 7.62
CA GLN A 99 20.11 -15.33 8.14
C GLN A 99 19.97 -16.45 7.08
N ILE A 100 19.18 -16.24 6.01
CA ILE A 100 19.08 -17.19 4.88
C ILE A 100 20.26 -16.99 3.92
N GLU A 101 20.66 -15.75 3.66
CA GLU A 101 21.88 -15.40 2.90
C GLU A 101 23.14 -15.96 3.59
N ASP A 102 23.23 -15.87 4.93
CA ASP A 102 24.29 -16.49 5.74
C ASP A 102 24.26 -18.05 5.74
N ALA A 103 23.18 -18.68 5.26
CA ALA A 103 22.94 -20.14 5.39
C ALA A 103 22.99 -20.94 4.06
N GLY A 104 22.91 -20.29 2.89
CA GLY A 104 23.35 -20.88 1.61
C GLY A 104 22.52 -22.03 1.02
N TYR A 105 21.18 -21.95 1.04
CA TYR A 105 20.29 -22.99 0.50
C TYR A 105 19.97 -22.86 -1.01
N PRO A 106 19.70 -23.98 -1.73
CA PRO A 106 19.42 -23.97 -3.18
C PRO A 106 17.91 -24.03 -3.55
N ASN A 107 17.57 -23.48 -4.73
CA ASN A 107 16.21 -23.32 -5.28
C ASN A 107 15.51 -24.63 -5.72
N TYR A 108 14.17 -24.62 -5.83
CA TYR A 108 13.46 -24.81 -7.14
C TYR A 108 11.91 -24.78 -7.04
N GLY A 109 11.27 -23.89 -7.83
CA GLY A 109 10.19 -24.29 -8.74
C GLY A 109 8.75 -23.83 -8.45
N ARG A 110 8.13 -23.25 -9.50
CA ARG A 110 6.72 -22.81 -9.66
C ARG A 110 6.39 -21.44 -9.07
N ALA A 111 5.28 -20.89 -9.54
CA ALA A 111 4.85 -19.52 -9.34
C ALA A 111 3.32 -19.47 -9.31
N VAL A 112 2.78 -18.81 -8.28
CA VAL A 112 1.34 -18.65 -8.01
C VAL A 112 1.12 -17.20 -7.59
N LEU A 113 0.02 -16.60 -8.04
CA LEU A 113 -0.38 -15.25 -7.64
C LEU A 113 -0.67 -15.23 -6.12
N ARG A 114 -0.05 -14.32 -5.37
CA ARG A 114 -0.26 -14.15 -3.92
C ARG A 114 -0.34 -12.68 -3.53
N GLU A 115 -0.91 -12.47 -2.35
CA GLU A 115 -1.29 -11.16 -1.80
C GLU A 115 -0.07 -10.26 -1.49
N PRO A 116 -0.24 -8.92 -1.51
CA PRO A 116 0.83 -7.94 -1.25
C PRO A 116 1.27 -7.89 0.24
N LEU A 117 2.23 -7.02 0.56
CA LEU A 117 2.97 -6.89 1.84
C LEU A 117 2.15 -6.60 3.13
N PHE A 118 0.83 -6.77 3.10
CA PHE A 118 -0.01 -6.58 4.28
C PHE A 118 0.09 -7.78 5.22
N GLN A 119 -0.48 -7.63 6.42
CA GLN A 119 -0.62 -8.76 7.34
C GLN A 119 -1.76 -9.67 6.83
N ASN A 120 -2.05 -10.77 7.55
CA ASN A 120 -3.35 -11.44 7.42
C ASN A 120 -4.46 -10.56 8.04
N VAL A 121 -4.74 -9.42 7.40
CA VAL A 121 -5.80 -8.44 7.65
C VAL A 121 -6.40 -8.11 6.28
N LYS A 122 -7.69 -7.81 6.22
CA LYS A 122 -8.34 -7.43 4.95
C LYS A 122 -7.78 -6.10 4.42
N VAL A 123 -7.94 -5.84 3.13
CA VAL A 123 -7.64 -4.53 2.53
C VAL A 123 -8.46 -3.41 3.21
N SER A 124 -9.73 -3.68 3.54
CA SER A 124 -10.60 -2.81 4.35
C SER A 124 -10.14 -2.61 5.80
N GLU A 125 -9.32 -3.51 6.34
CA GLU A 125 -8.79 -3.45 7.70
C GLU A 125 -7.41 -2.77 7.76
N PHE A 126 -6.67 -2.73 6.64
CA PHE A 126 -5.30 -2.18 6.57
C PHE A 126 -5.21 -0.74 7.13
N MET A 127 -6.14 0.13 6.75
CA MET A 127 -6.13 1.53 7.18
C MET A 127 -6.65 1.76 8.61
N ASN A 128 -7.14 0.74 9.32
CA ASN A 128 -7.67 0.90 10.68
C ASN A 128 -6.58 1.02 11.77
N SER A 129 -5.29 0.95 11.43
CA SER A 129 -4.18 1.05 12.41
C SER A 129 -3.07 2.05 12.00
N PRO A 130 -3.38 3.32 11.70
CA PRO A 130 -2.38 4.33 11.34
C PRO A 130 -1.31 4.53 12.41
N LYS A 131 -0.06 4.77 11.98
CA LYS A 131 0.99 5.32 12.86
C LYS A 131 0.60 6.71 13.30
N LYS A 132 0.86 7.05 14.56
CA LYS A 132 0.56 8.36 15.18
C LYS A 132 1.50 9.46 14.68
N ILE A 133 1.39 9.79 13.39
CA ILE A 133 2.20 10.76 12.65
C ILE A 133 1.21 11.60 11.81
N PRO A 134 1.18 12.93 11.94
CA PRO A 134 0.33 13.78 11.11
C PRO A 134 0.57 13.56 9.61
N ILE A 135 -0.47 13.75 8.79
CA ILE A 135 -0.36 13.67 7.32
C ILE A 135 -0.78 14.98 6.65
N LEU A 136 -0.07 15.35 5.58
CA LEU A 136 -0.52 16.28 4.55
C LEU A 136 -0.75 15.46 3.28
N THR A 137 -1.94 15.52 2.70
CA THR A 137 -2.31 14.74 1.52
C THR A 137 -3.37 15.48 0.69
N GLY A 138 -3.47 15.14 -0.58
CA GLY A 138 -4.39 15.78 -1.51
C GLY A 138 -4.24 15.20 -2.90
N CYS A 139 -4.94 15.82 -3.84
CA CYS A 139 -5.00 15.48 -5.25
C CYS A 139 -5.13 16.75 -6.10
N THR A 140 -4.96 16.64 -7.40
CA THR A 140 -5.55 17.63 -8.32
C THR A 140 -7.02 17.27 -8.57
N ASN A 141 -7.83 18.20 -9.07
CA ASN A 141 -9.23 17.90 -9.35
C ASN A 141 -9.46 17.18 -10.69
N LEU A 142 -8.53 17.29 -11.67
CA LEU A 142 -8.68 16.66 -12.98
C LEU A 142 -7.90 15.34 -13.14
N GLU A 143 -7.06 14.95 -12.16
CA GLU A 143 -6.14 13.78 -12.15
C GLU A 143 -5.97 13.11 -13.53
N PHE A 144 -6.81 12.11 -13.83
CA PHE A 144 -6.83 11.30 -15.04
C PHE A 144 -8.17 11.40 -15.80
N ASP A 145 -8.92 12.50 -15.68
CA ASP A 145 -10.20 12.71 -16.38
C ASP A 145 -10.05 12.73 -17.91
N HIS A 146 -8.81 12.91 -18.37
CA HIS A 146 -8.41 12.86 -19.77
C HIS A 146 -7.97 11.47 -20.25
N GLU A 147 -7.94 10.45 -19.37
CA GLU A 147 -7.56 9.06 -19.66
C GLU A 147 -8.64 8.08 -19.15
N PRO A 148 -9.70 7.81 -19.93
CA PRO A 148 -10.70 6.83 -19.57
C PRO A 148 -10.15 5.39 -19.68
N GLU A 149 -9.98 4.75 -18.53
CA GLU A 149 -9.57 3.35 -18.38
C GLU A 149 -10.57 2.63 -17.46
N TYR A 150 -10.81 1.34 -17.68
CA TYR A 150 -11.62 0.53 -16.77
C TYR A 150 -10.76 0.06 -15.60
N ILE A 151 -11.09 0.49 -14.39
CA ILE A 151 -10.46 0.04 -13.14
C ILE A 151 -11.55 -0.58 -12.26
N PRO A 152 -11.37 -1.80 -11.70
CA PRO A 152 -12.34 -2.41 -10.79
C PRO A 152 -12.33 -1.69 -9.43
N LEU A 153 -13.03 -0.56 -9.37
CA LEU A 153 -13.01 0.37 -8.23
C LEU A 153 -13.44 -0.29 -6.92
N ALA A 154 -14.40 -1.22 -6.96
CA ALA A 154 -14.81 -1.91 -5.74
C ALA A 154 -13.68 -2.76 -5.12
N SER A 155 -12.77 -3.29 -5.95
CA SER A 155 -11.57 -4.00 -5.52
C SER A 155 -10.50 -3.03 -5.00
N VAL A 156 -10.28 -1.91 -5.71
CA VAL A 156 -9.34 -0.86 -5.29
C VAL A 156 -9.71 -0.22 -3.94
N PHE A 157 -11.02 -0.11 -3.65
CA PHE A 157 -11.52 0.42 -2.37
C PHE A 157 -11.70 -0.67 -1.29
N GLY A 158 -11.51 -1.94 -1.64
CA GLY A 158 -11.44 -3.06 -0.68
C GLY A 158 -12.77 -3.44 -0.03
N PHE A 159 -13.90 -3.32 -0.73
CA PHE A 159 -15.20 -3.81 -0.25
C PHE A 159 -15.20 -5.33 -0.05
N GLU A 160 -16.02 -5.86 0.87
CA GLU A 160 -16.08 -7.32 1.09
C GLU A 160 -16.75 -8.06 -0.08
N ASN A 161 -17.65 -7.39 -0.80
CA ASN A 161 -18.44 -7.93 -1.89
C ASN A 161 -18.09 -7.21 -3.20
N GLU A 162 -16.80 -7.20 -3.54
CA GLU A 162 -16.22 -6.46 -4.68
C GLU A 162 -17.04 -6.60 -5.96
N LYS A 163 -17.46 -7.83 -6.30
CA LYS A 163 -18.21 -8.12 -7.54
C LYS A 163 -19.59 -7.50 -7.53
N GLU A 164 -20.36 -7.72 -6.46
CA GLU A 164 -21.70 -7.14 -6.34
C GLU A 164 -21.66 -5.60 -6.30
N CYS A 165 -20.65 -5.02 -5.65
CA CYS A 165 -20.45 -3.57 -5.60
C CYS A 165 -20.05 -2.99 -6.97
N GLU A 166 -19.16 -3.66 -7.71
CA GLU A 166 -18.76 -3.27 -9.06
C GLU A 166 -19.92 -3.40 -10.05
N GLU A 167 -20.69 -4.50 -10.00
CA GLU A 167 -21.89 -4.71 -10.81
C GLU A 167 -22.94 -3.63 -10.55
N LYS A 168 -23.18 -3.26 -9.28
CA LYS A 168 -24.04 -2.14 -8.90
C LYS A 168 -23.53 -0.83 -9.53
N TYR A 169 -22.25 -0.50 -9.36
CA TYR A 169 -21.66 0.74 -9.90
C TYR A 169 -21.82 0.85 -11.42
N ARG A 170 -21.45 -0.18 -12.18
CA ARG A 170 -21.56 -0.15 -13.65
C ARG A 170 -23.01 -0.10 -14.12
N ASN A 171 -23.93 -0.74 -13.40
CA ASN A 171 -25.36 -0.64 -13.67
C ASN A 171 -25.93 0.77 -13.34
N ASP A 172 -25.52 1.39 -12.23
CA ASP A 172 -26.05 2.69 -11.81
C ASP A 172 -25.60 3.80 -12.77
N LEU A 173 -24.34 3.79 -13.21
CA LEU A 173 -23.86 4.63 -14.31
C LEU A 173 -24.67 4.38 -15.59
N LYS A 174 -24.80 3.12 -16.01
CA LYS A 174 -25.52 2.75 -17.25
C LYS A 174 -27.01 3.13 -17.23
N THR A 175 -27.62 3.21 -16.05
CA THR A 175 -29.04 3.58 -15.88
C THR A 175 -29.25 5.03 -15.49
N GLY A 176 -28.19 5.85 -15.41
CA GLY A 176 -28.28 7.26 -15.00
C GLY A 176 -28.73 7.46 -13.56
N ARG A 177 -28.59 6.43 -12.70
CA ARG A 177 -28.87 6.50 -11.26
C ARG A 177 -27.71 7.09 -10.46
N PHE A 178 -26.50 6.97 -11.00
CA PHE A 178 -25.34 7.69 -10.51
C PHE A 178 -24.72 8.48 -11.66
N ASP A 179 -24.45 9.76 -11.41
CA ASP A 179 -23.58 10.59 -12.25
C ASP A 179 -22.26 10.78 -11.51
N ARG A 180 -21.15 10.72 -12.25
CA ARG A 180 -19.79 10.92 -11.74
C ARG A 180 -19.12 12.17 -12.32
N GLY A 181 -19.87 12.98 -13.08
CA GLY A 181 -19.33 14.09 -13.85
C GLY A 181 -18.26 13.62 -14.83
N ASN A 182 -17.16 14.37 -14.91
CA ASN A 182 -16.04 14.04 -15.79
C ASN A 182 -15.13 12.92 -15.24
N HIS A 183 -15.30 12.51 -13.98
CA HIS A 183 -14.31 11.67 -13.31
C HIS A 183 -14.21 10.27 -13.92
N THR A 184 -13.00 9.94 -14.39
CA THR A 184 -12.69 8.58 -14.85
C THR A 184 -12.54 7.64 -13.67
N ASP A 185 -12.46 6.33 -13.93
CA ASP A 185 -12.17 5.36 -12.88
C ASP A 185 -10.79 5.66 -12.26
N LYS A 186 -9.79 6.04 -13.07
CA LYS A 186 -8.45 6.42 -12.62
C LYS A 186 -8.46 7.59 -11.63
N THR A 187 -9.27 8.63 -11.87
CA THR A 187 -9.41 9.76 -10.94
C THR A 187 -10.06 9.33 -9.64
N GLN A 188 -11.15 8.57 -9.67
CA GLN A 188 -11.78 8.00 -8.46
C GLN A 188 -10.80 7.11 -7.68
N ALA A 189 -9.93 6.36 -8.37
CA ALA A 189 -8.87 5.54 -7.77
C ALA A 189 -7.76 6.35 -7.06
N ILE A 190 -7.68 7.67 -7.28
CA ILE A 190 -6.84 8.59 -6.49
C ILE A 190 -7.67 9.29 -5.40
N VAL A 191 -8.81 9.88 -5.77
CA VAL A 191 -9.62 10.73 -4.86
C VAL A 191 -10.20 9.93 -3.69
N ILE A 192 -10.89 8.82 -3.95
CA ILE A 192 -11.60 8.07 -2.90
C ILE A 192 -10.61 7.48 -1.88
N PRO A 193 -9.49 6.82 -2.27
CA PRO A 193 -8.50 6.37 -1.31
C PRO A 193 -7.80 7.53 -0.58
N THR A 194 -7.75 8.73 -1.17
CA THR A 194 -7.23 9.92 -0.48
C THR A 194 -8.15 10.37 0.64
N LYS A 195 -9.46 10.42 0.41
CA LYS A 195 -10.45 10.69 1.47
C LYS A 195 -10.45 9.61 2.55
N MET A 196 -10.42 8.32 2.17
CA MET A 196 -10.32 7.19 3.12
C MET A 196 -9.10 7.33 4.05
N ARG A 197 -7.93 7.72 3.53
CA ARG A 197 -6.72 7.91 4.34
C ARG A 197 -6.83 9.09 5.32
N VAL A 198 -7.53 10.16 4.95
CA VAL A 198 -7.80 11.30 5.84
C VAL A 198 -8.72 10.85 6.96
N ASP A 199 -9.87 10.27 6.63
CA ASP A 199 -10.88 9.86 7.60
C ASP A 199 -10.32 8.84 8.60
N LYS A 200 -9.55 7.86 8.13
CA LYS A 200 -8.92 6.85 9.00
C LYS A 200 -7.87 7.42 9.96
N ASN A 201 -7.24 8.56 9.65
CA ASN A 201 -6.40 9.27 10.61
C ASN A 201 -7.24 10.07 11.61
N LEU A 202 -8.28 10.79 11.15
CA LEU A 202 -9.17 11.56 12.01
C LEU A 202 -9.93 10.68 13.02
N GLU A 203 -10.45 9.52 12.58
CA GLU A 203 -11.04 8.47 13.44
C GLU A 203 -10.09 8.01 14.56
N ASN A 204 -8.78 8.01 14.31
CA ASN A 204 -7.74 7.63 15.26
C ASN A 204 -7.16 8.81 16.06
N GLY A 205 -7.74 10.01 15.92
CA GLY A 205 -7.28 11.23 16.61
C GLY A 205 -5.93 11.76 16.09
N ILE A 206 -5.57 11.46 14.84
CA ILE A 206 -4.32 11.87 14.20
C ILE A 206 -4.60 13.04 13.23
N PRO A 207 -3.89 14.17 13.33
CA PRO A 207 -4.10 15.31 12.43
C PRO A 207 -3.88 14.95 10.96
N ALA A 208 -4.90 15.19 10.13
CA ALA A 208 -4.84 15.04 8.68
C ALA A 208 -5.21 16.35 8.00
N TYR A 209 -4.28 16.87 7.19
CA TYR A 209 -4.47 18.06 6.36
C TYR A 209 -4.78 17.60 4.94
N LEU A 210 -6.01 17.87 4.47
CA LEU A 210 -6.49 17.52 3.13
C LEU A 210 -6.48 18.78 2.25
N TYR A 211 -5.82 18.72 1.09
CA TYR A 211 -5.90 19.77 0.07
C TYR A 211 -6.45 19.24 -1.26
N GLU A 212 -6.88 20.18 -2.11
CA GLU A 212 -7.22 19.93 -3.50
C GLU A 212 -6.70 21.07 -4.37
N TYR A 213 -5.97 20.75 -5.45
CA TYR A 213 -5.61 21.73 -6.48
C TYR A 213 -6.74 21.82 -7.51
N THR A 214 -7.42 22.97 -7.54
CA THR A 214 -8.65 23.18 -8.34
C THR A 214 -8.50 24.23 -9.45
N TYR A 215 -7.29 24.77 -9.67
CA TYR A 215 -7.05 25.68 -10.78
C TYR A 215 -7.09 24.92 -12.12
N PRO A 216 -7.85 25.38 -13.14
CA PRO A 216 -8.15 24.55 -14.31
C PRO A 216 -6.96 24.39 -15.27
N LYS A 217 -5.98 25.30 -15.26
CA LYS A 217 -4.72 25.06 -15.98
C LYS A 217 -3.81 24.15 -15.17
N HIS A 218 -3.14 23.28 -15.92
CA HIS A 218 -2.23 22.27 -15.43
C HIS A 218 -2.76 21.37 -14.29
N GLY A 219 -4.07 21.31 -14.02
CA GLY A 219 -4.67 20.46 -12.97
C GLY A 219 -4.69 18.95 -13.22
N LYS A 220 -3.85 18.41 -14.09
CA LYS A 220 -3.73 16.98 -14.39
C LYS A 220 -2.72 16.28 -13.46
N HIS A 221 -2.84 14.96 -13.34
CA HIS A 221 -1.95 14.13 -12.53
C HIS A 221 -0.46 14.40 -12.82
N GLY A 222 0.30 14.76 -11.79
CA GLY A 222 1.75 14.93 -11.85
C GLY A 222 2.24 16.28 -12.38
N ASN A 223 1.36 17.15 -12.86
CA ASN A 223 1.75 18.52 -13.20
C ASN A 223 2.07 19.38 -11.96
N ASP A 224 1.42 19.10 -10.83
CA ASP A 224 1.65 19.80 -9.57
C ASP A 224 3.05 19.53 -8.98
N LEU A 225 3.72 18.46 -9.43
CA LEU A 225 5.15 18.25 -9.18
C LEU A 225 6.05 19.31 -9.84
N TYR A 226 5.58 20.05 -10.85
CA TYR A 226 6.34 21.17 -11.39
C TYR A 226 6.61 22.19 -10.28
N TYR A 227 5.59 22.59 -9.54
CA TYR A 227 5.71 23.60 -8.48
C TYR A 227 6.69 23.22 -7.38
N LEU A 228 6.79 21.93 -7.05
CA LEU A 228 7.63 21.41 -5.97
C LEU A 228 9.04 20.97 -6.42
N MET A 229 9.20 20.46 -7.64
CA MET A 229 10.43 19.77 -8.08
C MET A 229 10.93 20.17 -9.48
N GLY A 230 10.27 21.11 -10.17
CA GLY A 230 10.67 21.57 -11.52
C GLY A 230 10.47 20.53 -12.63
N ILE A 231 9.82 19.40 -12.34
CA ILE A 231 9.57 18.32 -13.31
C ILE A 231 8.43 18.74 -14.24
N HIS A 232 8.50 18.34 -15.52
CA HIS A 232 7.49 18.67 -16.55
C HIS A 232 7.21 20.18 -16.66
N PRO A 233 8.25 21.02 -16.88
CA PRO A 233 8.10 22.48 -16.89
C PRO A 233 7.14 22.96 -17.99
N PHE A 234 6.30 23.92 -17.62
CA PHE A 234 5.35 24.62 -18.48
C PHE A 234 5.50 26.13 -18.33
N GLU A 235 4.93 26.89 -19.27
CA GLU A 235 4.83 28.35 -19.17
C GLU A 235 3.71 28.69 -18.18
N GLU A 236 4.08 29.33 -17.06
CA GLU A 236 3.15 29.74 -16.01
C GLU A 236 2.38 31.00 -16.38
N ASP A 237 1.08 31.06 -16.07
CA ASP A 237 0.36 32.33 -16.02
C ASP A 237 0.48 33.07 -14.68
N GLU A 238 -0.08 34.29 -14.62
CA GLU A 238 -0.09 35.17 -13.45
C GLU A 238 -0.56 34.48 -12.15
N ASN A 239 -1.50 33.54 -12.24
CA ASN A 239 -2.06 32.80 -11.11
C ASN A 239 -1.15 31.63 -10.73
N GLU A 240 -0.54 30.98 -11.72
CA GLU A 240 0.35 29.83 -11.52
C GLU A 240 1.66 30.23 -10.82
N ILE A 241 2.17 31.45 -11.09
CA ILE A 241 3.28 32.06 -10.33
C ILE A 241 2.94 32.14 -8.82
N HIS A 242 1.71 32.51 -8.46
CA HIS A 242 1.26 32.55 -7.07
C HIS A 242 1.01 31.14 -6.50
N LEU A 243 0.32 30.28 -7.26
CA LEU A 243 0.05 28.89 -6.89
C LEU A 243 1.33 28.10 -6.60
N LYS A 244 2.40 28.31 -7.37
CA LYS A 244 3.72 27.72 -7.12
C LYS A 244 4.22 28.05 -5.71
N GLN A 245 4.15 29.31 -5.30
CA GLN A 245 4.61 29.73 -3.97
C GLN A 245 3.72 29.14 -2.86
N ILE A 246 2.40 29.08 -3.07
CA ILE A 246 1.45 28.49 -2.11
C ILE A 246 1.70 26.98 -1.92
N TYR A 247 1.85 26.24 -3.03
CA TYR A 247 2.08 24.80 -3.02
C TYR A 247 3.44 24.44 -2.39
N ARG A 248 4.49 25.23 -2.69
CA ARG A 248 5.79 25.12 -2.00
C ARG A 248 5.66 25.41 -0.50
N ASN A 249 5.05 26.55 -0.13
CA ASN A 249 4.95 26.98 1.26
C ASN A 249 4.19 25.98 2.14
N MET A 250 3.04 25.47 1.70
CA MET A 250 2.26 24.51 2.50
C MET A 250 3.06 23.22 2.81
N ILE A 251 3.88 22.76 1.86
CA ILE A 251 4.73 21.56 2.04
C ILE A 251 5.94 21.87 2.93
N ILE A 252 6.65 22.98 2.69
CA ILE A 252 7.83 23.37 3.49
C ILE A 252 7.43 23.69 4.94
N ASN A 253 6.31 24.39 5.16
CA ASN A 253 5.75 24.65 6.49
C ASN A 253 5.40 23.33 7.19
N PHE A 254 4.74 22.39 6.50
CA PHE A 254 4.41 21.09 7.07
C PHE A 254 5.66 20.27 7.43
N VAL A 255 6.70 20.27 6.59
CA VAL A 255 7.99 19.61 6.87
C VAL A 255 8.68 20.23 8.10
N LYS A 256 8.69 21.55 8.24
CA LYS A 256 9.37 22.23 9.37
C LYS A 256 8.57 22.18 10.68
N ASN A 257 7.24 22.22 10.62
CA ASN A 257 6.37 22.52 11.76
C ASN A 257 5.27 21.47 12.05
N GLY A 258 5.02 20.50 11.15
CA GLY A 258 3.87 19.59 11.24
C GLY A 258 2.51 20.24 10.96
N ASN A 259 2.51 21.47 10.42
CA ASN A 259 1.33 22.24 10.04
C ASN A 259 1.65 23.07 8.78
N PRO A 260 0.81 23.05 7.73
CA PRO A 260 1.04 23.77 6.47
C PRO A 260 0.94 25.31 6.54
N GLY A 261 0.35 25.89 7.58
CA GLY A 261 0.22 27.34 7.74
C GLY A 261 -0.89 27.98 6.90
N ASP A 262 -0.83 29.30 6.72
CA ASP A 262 -1.60 30.10 5.76
C ASP A 262 -3.13 29.84 5.71
N GLY A 263 -3.74 29.52 6.85
CA GLY A 263 -5.18 29.27 6.97
C GLY A 263 -5.62 27.85 6.58
N PHE A 264 -4.68 26.95 6.34
CA PHE A 264 -4.93 25.53 6.09
C PHE A 264 -5.12 24.79 7.43
N GLU A 265 -6.38 24.56 7.78
CA GLU A 265 -6.81 23.86 9.00
C GLU A 265 -6.70 22.32 8.86
N ILE A 266 -6.76 21.61 9.99
CA ILE A 266 -6.96 20.16 10.00
C ILE A 266 -8.34 19.84 9.38
N SER A 267 -8.41 18.76 8.61
CA SER A 267 -9.65 18.29 7.98
C SER A 267 -10.69 17.86 9.02
N ASP A 268 -11.96 17.92 8.64
CA ASP A 268 -13.13 17.60 9.45
C ASP A 268 -13.92 16.48 8.77
N ILE A 269 -14.23 15.42 9.53
CA ILE A 269 -14.82 14.19 9.01
C ILE A 269 -16.31 14.33 8.68
N GLU A 270 -17.06 15.17 9.42
CA GLU A 270 -18.50 15.38 9.20
C GLU A 270 -18.73 16.32 8.00
N LYS A 271 -17.95 17.40 7.94
CA LYS A 271 -18.03 18.46 6.92
C LYS A 271 -17.22 18.16 5.66
N SER A 272 -16.37 17.14 5.67
CA SER A 272 -15.45 16.83 4.56
C SER A 272 -14.56 18.04 4.20
N LYS A 273 -13.99 18.70 5.22
CA LYS A 273 -13.20 19.93 5.05
C LYS A 273 -11.89 19.68 4.29
N TYR A 274 -11.56 20.58 3.36
CA TYR A 274 -10.32 20.57 2.59
C TYR A 274 -9.81 21.99 2.32
N TYR A 275 -8.51 22.15 2.09
CA TYR A 275 -7.92 23.40 1.64
C TYR A 275 -7.89 23.46 0.12
N ASN A 276 -8.67 24.37 -0.44
CA ASN A 276 -8.80 24.56 -1.88
C ASN A 276 -7.63 25.43 -2.38
N VAL A 277 -6.64 24.80 -3.00
CA VAL A 277 -5.48 25.45 -3.61
C VAL A 277 -5.91 26.01 -4.97
N TYR A 278 -6.26 27.30 -4.95
CA TYR A 278 -6.76 28.06 -6.09
C TYR A 278 -6.33 29.52 -5.97
N TRP A 279 -6.04 30.16 -7.09
CA TRP A 279 -5.79 31.59 -7.18
C TRP A 279 -6.47 32.14 -8.44
N ASN A 280 -7.02 33.35 -8.34
CA ASN A 280 -7.53 34.07 -9.50
C ASN A 280 -7.35 35.57 -9.26
N GLU A 281 -6.44 36.20 -10.02
CA GLU A 281 -6.12 37.62 -9.84
C GLU A 281 -7.28 38.52 -10.29
N THR A 282 -8.01 38.13 -11.34
CA THR A 282 -9.16 38.86 -11.88
C THR A 282 -10.38 38.82 -10.95
N SER A 283 -10.68 37.70 -10.29
CA SER A 283 -11.82 37.60 -9.35
C SER A 283 -11.48 37.96 -7.90
N GLY A 284 -10.19 38.06 -7.56
CA GLY A 284 -9.73 38.23 -6.19
C GLY A 284 -9.87 36.97 -5.33
N GLU A 285 -10.23 35.81 -5.89
CA GLU A 285 -10.30 34.57 -5.10
C GLU A 285 -8.89 34.05 -4.74
N ARG A 286 -8.78 33.52 -3.52
CA ARG A 286 -7.54 33.10 -2.86
C ARG A 286 -7.74 31.73 -2.20
N PRO A 287 -6.67 31.01 -1.85
CA PRO A 287 -6.77 29.73 -1.14
C PRO A 287 -7.52 29.88 0.18
N LYS A 288 -8.30 28.87 0.53
CA LYS A 288 -9.15 28.84 1.73
C LYS A 288 -9.62 27.42 2.02
N MET A 289 -10.03 27.18 3.26
CA MET A 289 -10.83 25.99 3.58
C MET A 289 -12.17 26.05 2.83
N LYS A 290 -12.58 24.91 2.26
CA LYS A 290 -13.92 24.62 1.76
C LYS A 290 -14.45 23.37 2.48
N GLU A 291 -15.75 23.15 2.38
CA GLU A 291 -16.44 21.97 2.91
C GLU A 291 -16.91 21.11 1.72
N GLU A 292 -17.37 19.89 1.99
CA GLU A 292 -17.90 18.95 0.99
C GLU A 292 -16.89 18.49 -0.09
N PHE A 293 -15.63 18.20 0.30
CA PHE A 293 -14.60 17.62 -0.61
C PHE A 293 -15.16 16.45 -1.45
N GLU A 294 -15.07 16.58 -2.77
CA GLU A 294 -15.55 15.65 -3.80
C GLU A 294 -16.83 14.88 -3.46
N LYS A 295 -17.82 15.65 -2.98
CA LYS A 295 -19.07 15.18 -2.36
C LYS A 295 -19.78 14.08 -3.16
N MET A 296 -19.88 14.23 -4.47
CA MET A 296 -20.68 13.35 -5.34
C MET A 296 -20.14 11.92 -5.37
N ILE A 297 -18.84 11.76 -5.63
CA ILE A 297 -18.19 10.45 -5.63
C ILE A 297 -17.95 9.93 -4.20
N ASN A 298 -17.68 10.81 -3.22
CA ASN A 298 -17.53 10.40 -1.82
C ASN A 298 -18.85 9.93 -1.18
N ASP A 299 -19.99 10.57 -1.44
CA ASP A 299 -21.29 10.10 -0.94
C ASP A 299 -21.68 8.74 -1.53
N TYR A 300 -21.45 8.53 -2.83
CA TYR A 300 -21.74 7.26 -3.49
C TYR A 300 -20.85 6.13 -2.96
N TRP A 301 -19.53 6.32 -2.94
CA TRP A 301 -18.60 5.26 -2.55
C TRP A 301 -18.51 5.06 -1.03
N LEU A 302 -18.40 6.13 -0.24
CA LEU A 302 -18.13 6.06 1.21
C LEU A 302 -19.41 6.10 2.07
N LYS A 303 -20.60 6.20 1.49
CA LYS A 303 -21.88 6.06 2.21
C LYS A 303 -22.77 5.00 1.57
N GLU A 304 -23.25 5.23 0.33
CA GLU A 304 -24.22 4.34 -0.31
C GLU A 304 -23.64 2.94 -0.57
N MET A 305 -22.46 2.85 -1.19
CA MET A 305 -21.82 1.57 -1.48
C MET A 305 -21.35 0.86 -0.20
N MET A 306 -20.89 1.60 0.82
CA MET A 306 -20.56 1.01 2.13
C MET A 306 -21.80 0.47 2.86
N GLU A 307 -22.99 1.04 2.68
CA GLU A 307 -24.23 0.43 3.17
C GLU A 307 -24.64 -0.81 2.36
N TYR A 308 -24.55 -0.73 1.03
CA TYR A 308 -24.82 -1.86 0.14
C TYR A 308 -23.93 -3.08 0.46
N ASP A 309 -22.61 -2.88 0.58
CA ASP A 309 -21.64 -3.93 0.91
C ASP A 309 -21.97 -4.62 2.24
N ARG A 310 -22.22 -3.83 3.30
CA ARG A 310 -22.65 -4.35 4.62
C ARG A 310 -23.94 -5.16 4.54
N ASN A 311 -24.90 -4.73 3.72
CA ASN A 311 -26.17 -5.44 3.52
C ASN A 311 -25.95 -6.77 2.77
N ILE A 312 -25.10 -6.82 1.74
CA ILE A 312 -24.76 -8.06 1.04
C ILE A 312 -24.00 -9.04 1.95
N THR A 313 -23.04 -8.58 2.75
CA THR A 313 -22.37 -9.41 3.78
C THR A 313 -23.40 -10.02 4.75
N GLN A 314 -24.34 -9.22 5.28
CA GLN A 314 -25.40 -9.73 6.16
C GLN A 314 -26.33 -10.73 5.46
N MET A 315 -26.67 -10.52 4.19
CA MET A 315 -27.47 -11.47 3.41
C MET A 315 -26.74 -12.81 3.19
N LYS A 316 -25.45 -12.78 2.85
CA LYS A 316 -24.60 -13.96 2.68
C LYS A 316 -24.48 -14.75 3.99
N GLN A 317 -24.24 -14.08 5.12
CA GLN A 317 -24.22 -14.70 6.46
C GLN A 317 -25.57 -15.34 6.81
N ASN A 318 -26.68 -14.62 6.64
CA ASN A 318 -28.02 -15.15 6.92
C ASN A 318 -28.40 -16.35 6.04
N LYS A 319 -27.95 -16.38 4.77
CA LYS A 319 -28.12 -17.54 3.89
C LYS A 319 -27.32 -18.75 4.41
N SER A 320 -26.05 -18.56 4.75
CA SER A 320 -25.20 -19.63 5.32
C SER A 320 -25.78 -20.20 6.63
N ILE A 321 -26.32 -19.34 7.50
CA ILE A 321 -27.01 -19.76 8.74
C ILE A 321 -28.30 -20.54 8.44
N ARG A 322 -29.03 -20.23 7.37
CA ARG A 322 -30.20 -21.01 6.93
C ARG A 322 -29.79 -22.37 6.36
N GLU A 323 -28.71 -22.44 5.60
CA GLU A 323 -28.18 -23.70 5.05
C GLU A 323 -27.57 -24.61 6.14
N MET A 324 -27.08 -24.04 7.25
CA MET A 324 -26.67 -24.79 8.45
C MET A 324 -27.83 -25.24 9.36
N ARG A 325 -29.08 -24.81 9.13
CA ARG A 325 -30.24 -25.34 9.88
C ARG A 325 -30.63 -26.70 9.31
N TYR A 326 -30.08 -27.75 9.92
CA TYR A 326 -30.34 -29.17 9.63
C TYR A 326 -31.73 -29.45 9.03
N SER A 327 -31.73 -29.87 7.77
CA SER A 327 -32.76 -30.80 7.30
C SER A 327 -32.69 -32.07 8.15
N PRO A 328 -33.80 -32.56 8.72
CA PRO A 328 -33.80 -33.87 9.37
C PRO A 328 -33.44 -34.94 8.34
N LEU A 329 -32.41 -35.74 8.63
CA LEU A 329 -32.02 -36.88 7.81
C LEU A 329 -33.09 -37.96 7.91
N ASN A 330 -34.05 -37.93 6.98
CA ASN A 330 -35.12 -38.90 6.90
C ASN A 330 -34.59 -40.18 6.21
N VAL A 331 -33.97 -41.06 7.00
CA VAL A 331 -33.27 -42.27 6.50
C VAL A 331 -34.27 -43.41 6.20
N ASP A 332 -35.17 -43.17 5.25
CA ASP A 332 -36.06 -44.18 4.66
C ASP A 332 -35.65 -44.46 3.22
N SER A 333 -34.68 -45.37 3.04
CA SER A 333 -34.46 -46.07 1.76
C SER A 333 -33.54 -47.29 1.94
N TYR A 334 -34.13 -48.45 2.15
CA TYR A 334 -33.43 -49.73 2.06
C TYR A 334 -33.15 -50.06 0.59
N SER A 335 -31.88 -50.15 0.19
CA SER A 335 -31.47 -50.68 -1.12
C SER A 335 -30.09 -51.35 -1.03
N PRO A 336 -29.98 -52.66 -1.26
CA PRO A 336 -28.73 -53.38 -1.07
C PRO A 336 -27.85 -53.33 -2.34
N TYR A 337 -26.71 -52.64 -2.28
CA TYR A 337 -25.63 -52.72 -3.27
C TYR A 337 -24.31 -53.23 -2.66
N GLN A 338 -23.55 -54.00 -3.43
CA GLN A 338 -22.53 -54.92 -2.90
C GLN A 338 -21.14 -54.27 -2.69
N PRO A 339 -20.44 -54.57 -1.57
CA PRO A 339 -19.06 -54.12 -1.34
C PRO A 339 -18.03 -55.19 -1.74
N SER A 340 -17.62 -55.24 -3.02
CA SER A 340 -16.63 -56.21 -3.53
C SER A 340 -15.33 -55.60 -4.08
N TYR A 341 -15.29 -54.30 -4.40
CA TYR A 341 -14.13 -53.65 -5.05
C TYR A 341 -13.28 -52.74 -4.13
N ILE A 342 -13.82 -52.30 -3.00
CA ILE A 342 -13.11 -51.40 -2.08
C ILE A 342 -12.07 -52.17 -1.24
N VAL A 343 -12.41 -53.38 -0.79
CA VAL A 343 -11.54 -54.20 0.08
C VAL A 343 -10.32 -54.74 -0.68
N SER A 344 -10.49 -55.15 -1.94
CA SER A 344 -9.41 -55.64 -2.81
C SER A 344 -8.39 -54.56 -3.16
N SER A 345 -8.84 -53.31 -3.35
CA SER A 345 -7.97 -52.17 -3.66
C SER A 345 -7.04 -51.80 -2.49
N PHE A 346 -7.53 -51.86 -1.24
CA PHE A 346 -6.71 -51.57 -0.05
C PHE A 346 -5.62 -52.62 0.22
N LEU A 347 -5.92 -53.90 -0.03
CA LEU A 347 -4.95 -54.99 0.14
C LEU A 347 -3.75 -54.88 -0.82
N LEU A 348 -3.97 -54.41 -2.05
CA LEU A 348 -2.91 -54.25 -3.04
C LEU A 348 -1.90 -53.15 -2.64
N LEU A 349 -2.39 -52.03 -2.11
CA LEU A 349 -1.54 -50.92 -1.66
C LEU A 349 -0.66 -51.29 -0.47
N LEU A 350 -1.18 -52.07 0.48
CA LEU A 350 -0.42 -52.56 1.63
C LEU A 350 0.73 -53.49 1.21
N LEU A 351 0.51 -54.38 0.23
CA LEU A 351 1.54 -55.28 -0.28
C LEU A 351 2.74 -54.54 -0.91
N VAL A 352 2.48 -53.46 -1.66
CA VAL A 352 3.54 -52.61 -2.24
C VAL A 352 4.36 -51.94 -1.12
N PHE A 353 3.70 -51.45 -0.07
CA PHE A 353 4.37 -50.77 1.05
C PHE A 353 5.28 -51.72 1.85
N PHE A 354 4.82 -52.95 2.13
CA PHE A 354 5.64 -53.96 2.80
C PHE A 354 6.79 -54.46 1.92
N ALA A 355 6.59 -54.63 0.61
CA ALA A 355 7.66 -54.99 -0.31
C ALA A 355 8.80 -53.94 -0.32
N GLY A 356 8.46 -52.65 -0.41
CA GLY A 356 9.43 -51.56 -0.33
C GLY A 356 10.21 -51.54 1.00
N TYR A 357 9.51 -51.72 2.13
CA TYR A 357 10.13 -51.77 3.47
C TYR A 357 11.14 -52.92 3.61
N PHE A 358 10.84 -54.12 3.09
CA PHE A 358 11.76 -55.25 3.15
C PHE A 358 12.94 -55.12 2.18
N ILE A 359 12.74 -54.58 0.96
CA ILE A 359 13.83 -54.33 0.00
C ILE A 359 14.83 -53.31 0.58
N GLY A 360 14.34 -52.20 1.15
CA GLY A 360 15.19 -51.19 1.80
C GLY A 360 15.99 -51.72 2.99
N LYS A 361 15.55 -52.82 3.63
CA LYS A 361 16.24 -53.45 4.75
C LYS A 361 17.33 -54.45 4.35
N CYS A 362 17.43 -54.79 3.07
CA CYS A 362 18.44 -55.71 2.53
C CYS A 362 19.64 -55.00 1.85
N TYR A 363 19.56 -53.68 1.65
CA TYR A 363 20.62 -52.88 1.01
C TYR A 363 20.94 -51.60 1.81
N ILE A 364 21.61 -51.78 2.95
CA ILE A 364 22.63 -50.86 3.51
C ILE A 364 23.42 -51.68 4.54
N ARG A 365 24.74 -51.79 4.34
CA ARG A 365 25.69 -52.27 5.34
C ARG A 365 26.63 -51.12 5.64
N ASN A 366 26.81 -50.80 6.92
CA ASN A 366 27.79 -49.80 7.35
C ASN A 366 29.21 -50.18 6.88
N ASP A 367 30.04 -49.18 6.62
CA ASP A 367 31.17 -48.94 7.52
C ASP A 367 31.59 -47.45 7.54
N ARG A 368 32.22 -47.04 8.66
CA ARG A 368 32.90 -45.74 8.89
C ARG A 368 34.43 -45.99 8.84
N VAL A 369 35.40 -45.05 8.83
CA VAL A 369 35.44 -43.57 8.99
C VAL A 369 36.31 -42.91 7.85
N LEU A 370 37.47 -42.21 7.92
CA LEU A 370 38.34 -41.63 8.98
C LEU A 370 39.34 -40.53 8.45
N TYR A 371 39.16 -39.25 8.85
CA TYR A 371 40.16 -38.13 8.80
C TYR A 371 40.77 -37.73 7.42
N LEU A 372 41.55 -36.64 7.21
CA LEU A 372 42.16 -35.57 8.04
C LEU A 372 41.69 -34.16 7.52
N ARG A 373 41.52 -33.10 8.33
CA ARG A 373 42.48 -32.29 9.15
C ARG A 373 43.43 -31.47 8.25
N LEU A 374 43.47 -30.14 8.28
CA LEU A 374 43.96 -29.20 9.31
C LEU A 374 43.23 -27.84 9.22
N ASP A 375 43.70 -26.74 9.84
CA ASP A 375 43.61 -26.25 11.25
C ASP A 375 43.93 -24.71 11.11
N GLY A 376 43.34 -23.71 11.80
CA GLY A 376 42.37 -23.69 12.91
C GLY A 376 42.19 -22.28 13.55
N ASN A 377 41.73 -22.28 14.81
CA ASN A 377 41.56 -21.16 15.78
C ASN A 377 40.32 -20.24 15.69
N ASN A 378 39.57 -20.22 16.79
CA ASN A 378 38.47 -19.28 17.08
C ASN A 378 39.03 -17.94 17.65
N TYR A 379 38.36 -16.82 17.37
CA TYR A 379 38.65 -15.53 18.01
C TYR A 379 37.57 -15.13 19.04
N GLU A 380 37.48 -15.89 20.12
CA GLU A 380 36.79 -15.49 21.36
C GLU A 380 37.73 -15.71 22.54
N ASN A 381 38.79 -14.90 22.59
CA ASN A 381 39.73 -14.85 23.72
C ASN A 381 40.57 -13.55 23.71
N PHE A 382 39.91 -12.39 23.58
CA PHE A 382 40.55 -11.08 23.77
C PHE A 382 39.65 -10.06 24.50
N LYS A 383 39.02 -10.51 25.59
CA LYS A 383 38.63 -9.63 26.70
C LYS A 383 39.45 -10.02 27.93
N ASN A 384 39.92 -9.00 28.65
CA ASN A 384 40.76 -9.09 29.85
C ASN A 384 42.24 -9.47 29.62
N GLN A 385 43.02 -8.57 29.00
CA GLN A 385 44.24 -8.06 29.64
C GLN A 385 44.83 -6.82 28.92
N ILE A 386 45.46 -5.95 29.73
CA ILE A 386 46.26 -4.76 29.37
C ILE A 386 45.48 -3.51 28.87
N LEU A 387 45.39 -2.55 29.81
CA LEU A 387 45.47 -1.08 29.68
C LEU A 387 44.85 -0.39 28.45
#